data_AF-A0A5B8NTL1-F1
#
_entry.id   AF-A0A5B8NTL1-F1
#
_cell.length_a   1.000
_cell.length_b   1.000
_cell.length_c   1.000
_cell.angle_alpha   90.00
_cell.angle_beta   90.00
_cell.angle_gamma   90.00
#
_symmetry.space_group_name_H-M   'P 1'
#
loop_
_entity.id
_entity.type
_entity.pdbx_description
1 polymer ?
#
loop_
_entity_poly.entity_id
_entity_poly.type
_entity_poly.pdbx_seq_one_letter_code
_entity_poly.pdbx_strand_id
1 'polypeptide(L)'
;MRFHEAFDETLKECGISAKWLAQKAGLTPTTISEFRRGKKSLGVENFEKLLYALPKEVQEHFQQKVFINSIKGEGDIRTKIDSMSTEELSQLIIAIGQRIPEVNKLQKV
;
A
#
# COMPACT_ATOMS: atom_id res chain seq x y z
N MET A 1 5.40 -8.08 -0.18
CA MET A 1 4.19 -8.39 0.60
C MET A 1 3.21 -9.12 -0.29
N ARG A 2 2.58 -10.20 0.20
CA ARG A 2 1.51 -10.93 -0.51
C ARG A 2 0.16 -10.19 -0.34
N PHE A 3 -0.79 -10.45 -1.25
CA PHE A 3 -2.12 -9.80 -1.23
C PHE A 3 -2.85 -9.91 0.11
N HIS A 4 -2.82 -11.08 0.75
CA HIS A 4 -3.51 -11.26 2.03
C HIS A 4 -2.86 -10.50 3.20
N GLU A 5 -1.54 -10.32 3.17
CA GLU A 5 -0.79 -9.54 4.17
C GLU A 5 -1.14 -8.05 4.00
N ALA A 6 -1.13 -7.57 2.75
CA ALA A 6 -1.51 -6.20 2.43
C ALA A 6 -2.95 -5.88 2.87
N PHE A 7 -3.84 -6.84 2.67
CA PHE A 7 -5.23 -6.71 3.07
C PHE A 7 -5.37 -6.73 4.60
N ASP A 8 -4.70 -7.67 5.29
CA ASP A 8 -4.70 -7.75 6.75
C ASP A 8 -4.20 -6.47 7.42
N GLU A 9 -3.09 -5.92 6.94
CA GLU A 9 -2.53 -4.66 7.43
C GLU A 9 -3.46 -3.49 7.17
N THR A 10 -4.03 -3.38 5.96
CA THR A 10 -4.99 -2.31 5.64
C THR A 10 -6.18 -2.32 6.60
N LEU A 11 -6.75 -3.50 6.89
CA LEU A 11 -7.86 -3.58 7.84
C LEU A 11 -7.46 -3.17 9.26
N LYS A 12 -6.25 -3.51 9.70
CA LYS A 12 -5.75 -3.11 11.04
C LYS A 12 -5.53 -1.61 11.12
N GLU A 13 -4.86 -1.03 10.14
CA GLU A 13 -4.53 0.40 10.08
C GLU A 13 -5.79 1.27 10.00
N CYS A 14 -6.80 0.82 9.24
CA CYS A 14 -8.07 1.53 9.11
C CYS A 14 -9.12 1.15 10.18
N GLY A 15 -8.78 0.30 11.17
CA GLY A 15 -9.70 -0.09 12.23
C GLY A 15 -10.93 -0.91 11.76
N ILE A 16 -10.83 -1.59 10.62
CA ILE A 16 -11.94 -2.36 10.05
C ILE A 16 -12.03 -3.74 10.68
N SER A 17 -13.18 -4.02 11.31
CA SER A 17 -13.47 -5.34 11.88
C SER A 17 -13.75 -6.39 10.80
N ALA A 18 -13.15 -7.57 10.93
CA ALA A 18 -13.43 -8.71 10.05
C ALA A 18 -14.90 -9.14 10.10
N LYS A 19 -15.55 -9.03 11.28
CA LYS A 19 -16.97 -9.38 11.45
C LYS A 19 -17.86 -8.41 10.68
N TRP A 20 -17.57 -7.12 10.77
CA TRP A 20 -18.30 -6.08 10.04
C TRP A 20 -18.16 -6.27 8.53
N LEU A 21 -16.94 -6.50 8.05
CA LEU A 21 -16.66 -6.68 6.64
C LEU A 21 -17.33 -7.96 6.08
N ALA A 22 -17.32 -9.05 6.85
CA ALA A 22 -18.01 -10.29 6.50
C ALA A 22 -19.51 -10.06 6.26
N GLN A 23 -20.16 -9.35 7.18
CA GLN A 23 -21.58 -9.05 7.07
C GLN A 23 -21.88 -8.17 5.84
N LYS A 24 -21.05 -7.14 5.58
CA LYS A 24 -21.23 -6.26 4.42
C LYS A 24 -21.00 -6.97 3.09
N ALA A 25 -20.04 -7.89 3.03
CA ALA A 25 -19.69 -8.62 1.81
C ALA A 25 -20.55 -9.88 1.58
N GLY A 26 -21.43 -10.25 2.52
CA GLY A 26 -22.20 -11.49 2.44
C GLY A 26 -21.34 -12.75 2.59
N LEU A 27 -20.25 -12.68 3.34
CA LEU A 27 -19.29 -13.76 3.57
C LEU A 27 -19.25 -14.17 5.04
N THR A 28 -18.63 -15.31 5.34
CA THR A 28 -18.45 -15.75 6.72
C THR A 28 -17.22 -15.08 7.35
N PRO A 29 -17.24 -14.71 8.64
CA PRO A 29 -16.07 -14.18 9.34
C PRO A 29 -14.86 -15.12 9.30
N THR A 30 -15.12 -16.44 9.31
CA THR A 30 -14.08 -17.47 9.20
C THR A 30 -13.33 -17.37 7.87
N THR A 31 -14.05 -17.22 6.75
CA THR A 31 -13.43 -17.07 5.42
C THR A 31 -12.49 -15.87 5.36
N ILE A 32 -12.90 -14.72 5.93
CA ILE A 32 -12.04 -13.52 5.99
C ILE A 32 -10.82 -13.76 6.89
N SER A 33 -11.03 -14.37 8.05
CA SER A 33 -9.93 -14.66 8.99
C SER A 33 -8.91 -15.63 8.38
N GLU A 34 -9.35 -16.65 7.66
CA GLU A 34 -8.47 -17.62 7.00
C GLU A 34 -7.70 -16.96 5.85
N PHE A 35 -8.37 -16.11 5.07
CA PHE A 35 -7.74 -15.33 4.02
C PHE A 35 -6.64 -14.42 4.58
N ARG A 36 -6.95 -13.57 5.56
CA ARG A 36 -5.98 -12.64 6.18
C ARG A 36 -4.73 -13.36 6.71
N ARG A 37 -4.91 -14.55 7.27
CA ARG A 37 -3.83 -15.40 7.81
C ARG A 37 -3.09 -16.22 6.74
N GLY A 38 -3.45 -16.09 5.45
CA GLY A 38 -2.85 -16.84 4.35
C GLY A 38 -3.20 -18.33 4.34
N LYS A 39 -4.19 -18.78 5.12
CA LYS A 39 -4.60 -20.19 5.21
C LYS A 39 -5.50 -20.62 4.05
N LYS A 40 -6.22 -19.67 3.44
CA LYS A 40 -7.16 -19.93 2.36
C LYS A 40 -7.10 -18.82 1.32
N SER A 41 -6.97 -19.21 0.05
CA SER A 41 -7.12 -18.27 -1.07
C SER A 41 -8.59 -17.95 -1.29
N LEU A 42 -8.88 -16.70 -1.65
CA LEU A 42 -10.21 -16.30 -2.11
C LEU A 42 -10.30 -16.39 -3.62
N GLY A 43 -11.41 -16.94 -4.12
CA GLY A 43 -11.77 -16.77 -5.52
C GLY A 43 -12.04 -15.29 -5.83
N VAL A 44 -11.85 -14.92 -7.09
CA VAL A 44 -11.96 -13.52 -7.56
C VAL A 44 -13.28 -12.87 -7.14
N GLU A 45 -14.40 -13.56 -7.34
CA GLU A 45 -15.74 -13.06 -6.98
C GLU A 45 -15.86 -12.70 -5.49
N ASN A 46 -15.37 -13.55 -4.59
CA ASN A 46 -15.43 -13.29 -3.15
C ASN A 46 -14.45 -12.18 -2.73
N PHE A 47 -13.33 -12.06 -3.43
CA PHE A 47 -12.39 -10.96 -3.20
C PHE A 47 -12.99 -9.62 -3.65
N GLU A 48 -13.65 -9.57 -4.80
CA GLU A 48 -14.38 -8.38 -5.26
C GLU A 48 -15.47 -7.96 -4.27
N LYS A 49 -16.26 -8.91 -3.76
CA LYS A 49 -17.26 -8.64 -2.71
C LYS A 49 -16.64 -8.01 -1.47
N LEU A 50 -15.46 -8.45 -1.05
CA LEU A 50 -14.75 -7.83 0.07
C LEU A 50 -14.27 -6.43 -0.26
N LEU A 51 -13.68 -6.23 -1.44
CA LEU A 51 -13.12 -4.95 -1.84
C LEU A 51 -14.21 -3.89 -1.97
N TYR A 52 -15.32 -4.20 -2.63
CA TYR A 52 -16.44 -3.28 -2.82
C TYR A 52 -17.26 -3.04 -1.54
N ALA A 53 -17.14 -3.92 -0.54
CA ALA A 53 -17.75 -3.70 0.78
C ALA A 53 -16.97 -2.68 1.64
N LEU A 54 -15.72 -2.36 1.29
CA LEU A 54 -14.90 -1.39 2.00
C LEU A 54 -15.24 0.06 1.61
N PRO A 55 -15.05 1.04 2.51
CA PRO A 55 -15.06 2.45 2.14
C PRO A 55 -14.01 2.75 1.08
N LYS A 56 -14.26 3.75 0.23
CA LYS A 56 -13.41 4.08 -0.92
C LYS A 56 -11.97 4.39 -0.49
N GLU A 57 -11.82 5.12 0.60
CA GLU A 57 -10.52 5.53 1.17
C GLU A 57 -9.70 4.30 1.60
N VAL A 58 -10.37 3.26 2.12
CA VAL A 58 -9.72 2.01 2.54
C VAL A 58 -9.34 1.17 1.32
N GLN A 59 -10.15 1.18 0.25
CA GLN A 59 -9.80 0.55 -1.02
C GLN A 59 -8.56 1.19 -1.64
N GLU A 60 -8.50 2.53 -1.67
CA GLU A 60 -7.36 3.29 -2.17
C GLU A 60 -6.09 2.99 -1.36
N HIS A 61 -6.19 2.96 -0.03
CA HIS A 61 -5.07 2.60 0.85
C HIS A 61 -4.55 1.19 0.57
N PHE A 62 -5.46 0.22 0.42
CA PHE A 62 -5.09 -1.15 0.06
C PHE A 62 -4.39 -1.21 -1.31
N GLN A 63 -4.94 -0.53 -2.32
CA GLN A 63 -4.37 -0.46 -3.66
C GLN A 63 -2.97 0.15 -3.64
N GLN A 64 -2.75 1.22 -2.87
CA GLN A 64 -1.42 1.83 -2.69
C GLN A 64 -0.45 0.83 -2.06
N LYS A 65 -0.86 0.08 -1.03
CA LYS A 65 -0.02 -0.96 -0.40
C LYS A 65 0.36 -2.06 -1.38
N VAL A 66 -0.58 -2.53 -2.19
CA VAL A 66 -0.31 -3.54 -3.22
C VAL A 66 0.61 -2.97 -4.30
N PHE A 67 0.28 -1.77 -4.81
CA PHE A 67 1.01 -1.12 -5.90
C PHE A 67 2.45 -0.75 -5.52
N ILE A 68 2.68 -0.18 -4.33
CA ILE A 68 4.03 0.12 -3.82
C ILE A 68 4.85 -1.18 -3.70
N ASN A 69 4.23 -2.29 -3.29
CA ASN A 69 4.94 -3.58 -3.26
C ASN A 69 5.19 -4.16 -4.64
N SER A 70 4.33 -3.92 -5.63
CA SER A 70 4.57 -4.30 -7.02
C SER A 70 5.69 -3.47 -7.65
N ILE A 71 5.77 -2.18 -7.30
CA ILE A 71 6.84 -1.27 -7.75
C ILE A 71 8.21 -1.68 -7.19
N LYS A 72 8.26 -2.22 -5.96
CA LYS A 72 9.52 -2.77 -5.40
C LYS A 72 10.16 -3.89 -6.22
N GLY A 73 9.49 -4.40 -7.26
CA GLY A 73 10.04 -5.38 -8.21
C GLY A 73 10.79 -4.78 -9.41
N GLU A 74 10.33 -3.67 -10.00
CA GLU A 74 10.90 -3.13 -11.27
C GLU A 74 10.84 -1.59 -11.41
N GLY A 75 10.37 -0.87 -10.38
CA GLY A 75 10.27 0.59 -10.35
C GLY A 75 10.65 1.20 -9.01
N ASP A 76 11.42 0.47 -8.20
CA ASP A 76 11.92 0.97 -6.91
C ASP A 76 12.61 2.32 -7.15
N ILE A 77 12.37 3.28 -6.26
CA ILE A 77 13.02 4.59 -6.31
C ILE A 77 14.54 4.42 -6.40
N ARG A 78 15.06 3.34 -5.78
CA ARG A 78 16.46 2.95 -5.85
C ARG A 78 16.89 2.55 -7.27
N THR A 79 16.17 1.67 -7.94
CA THR A 79 16.44 1.32 -9.35
C THR A 79 16.36 2.55 -10.26
N LYS A 80 15.42 3.47 -9.99
CA LYS A 80 15.34 4.72 -10.75
C LYS A 80 16.54 5.63 -10.49
N ILE A 81 16.94 5.82 -9.23
CA ILE A 81 18.15 6.56 -8.82
C ILE A 81 19.41 5.93 -9.45
N ASP A 82 19.54 4.60 -9.41
CA ASP A 82 20.69 3.88 -9.95
C ASP A 82 20.80 4.03 -11.48
N SER A 83 19.69 4.31 -12.16
CA SER A 83 19.64 4.55 -13.62
C SER A 83 19.79 6.01 -14.04
N MET A 84 19.83 6.96 -13.09
CA MET A 84 19.93 8.40 -13.39
C MET A 84 21.36 8.83 -13.70
N SER A 85 21.51 9.79 -14.61
CA SER A 85 22.76 10.52 -14.81
C SER A 85 23.08 11.44 -13.62
N THR A 86 24.34 11.86 -13.50
CA THR A 86 24.79 12.81 -12.46
C THR A 86 24.00 14.12 -12.46
N GLU A 87 23.58 14.59 -13.65
CA GLU A 87 22.77 15.80 -13.80
C GLU A 87 21.36 15.60 -13.25
N GLU A 88 20.70 14.49 -13.61
CA GLU A 88 19.37 14.15 -13.09
C GLU A 88 19.38 13.94 -11.57
N LEU A 89 20.44 13.32 -11.03
CA LEU A 89 20.63 13.17 -9.59
C LEU A 89 20.77 14.53 -8.89
N SER A 90 21.52 15.46 -9.49
CA SER A 90 21.69 16.81 -8.95
C SER A 90 20.36 17.56 -8.90
N GLN A 91 19.57 17.48 -9.98
CA GLN A 91 18.24 18.07 -10.04
C GLN A 91 17.28 17.44 -9.02
N LEU A 92 17.32 16.12 -8.86
CA LEU A 92 16.50 15.40 -7.89
C LEU A 92 16.82 15.83 -6.45
N ILE A 93 18.10 15.94 -6.10
CA ILE A 93 18.54 16.39 -4.76
C ILE A 93 18.04 17.81 -4.48
N ILE A 94 18.12 18.72 -5.45
CA ILE A 94 17.61 20.10 -5.32
C ILE A 94 16.09 20.08 -5.09
N ALA A 95 15.34 19.34 -5.92
CA ALA A 95 13.88 19.25 -5.80
C ALA A 95 13.43 18.66 -4.46
N ILE A 96 14.14 17.65 -3.94
CA ILE A 96 13.90 17.08 -2.62
C ILE A 96 14.23 18.10 -1.52
N GLY A 97 15.38 18.77 -1.61
CA GLY A 97 15.82 19.79 -0.66
C GLY A 97 14.83 20.96 -0.53
N GLN A 98 14.24 21.38 -1.65
CA GLN A 98 13.18 22.40 -1.67
C GLN A 98 11.89 21.96 -0.97
N ARG A 99 11.64 20.65 -0.90
CA ARG A 99 10.41 20.07 -0.34
C ARG A 99 10.55 19.69 1.14
N ILE A 100 11.77 19.56 1.67
CA ILE A 100 12.01 19.23 3.08
C ILE A 100 12.31 20.54 3.86
N PRO A 101 11.42 20.96 4.79
CA PRO A 101 11.56 22.24 5.51
C PRO A 101 12.87 22.42 6.29
N GLU A 102 13.53 21.33 6.67
CA GLU A 102 14.73 21.34 7.53
C GLU A 102 16.06 21.51 6.75
N VAL A 103 16.11 21.25 5.43
CA VAL A 103 17.36 21.40 4.63
C VAL A 103 17.71 22.88 4.39
N ASN A 104 16.71 23.77 4.40
CA ASN A 104 16.90 25.22 4.26
C ASN A 104 17.62 25.89 5.44
N LYS A 105 17.85 25.18 6.56
CA LYS A 105 18.62 25.71 7.70
C LYS A 105 20.14 25.53 7.53
N LEU A 106 20.60 24.64 6.65
CA LEU A 106 22.02 24.35 6.44
C LEU A 106 22.71 25.23 5.40
N GLN A 107 21.99 26.13 4.73
CA GLN A 107 22.54 27.13 3.79
C GLN A 107 22.65 28.55 4.38
N LYS A 108 22.41 28.70 5.70
CA LYS A 108 22.65 29.95 6.43
C LYS A 108 23.70 29.74 7.52
N VAL A 109 24.93 29.45 7.11
CA VAL A 109 26.16 29.67 7.92
C VAL A 109 27.22 30.22 6.99
#